data_AF-A0A1I7W5Z6-F1
#
_entry.id   AF-A0A1I7W5Z6-F1
#
_cell.length_a   1.000
_cell.length_b   1.000
_cell.length_c   1.000
_cell.angle_alpha   90.00
_cell.angle_beta   90.00
_cell.angle_gamma   90.00
#
_symmetry.space_group_name_H-M   'P 1'
#
loop_
_entity.id
_entity.type
_entity.pdbx_description
1 polymer ?
#
loop_
_entity_poly.entity_id
_entity_poly.type
_entity_poly.pdbx_seq_one_letter_code
_entity_poly.pdbx_strand_id
1 'polypeptide(L)' 'MTVHRTVNRYQLLGTVEDVPRSGRPRSVNTSRIRKMVKKKILRDNKRSMRKLASDLGI' A
#
# COMPACT_ATOMS: atom_id res chain seq x y z
N MET A 1 -16.66 9.07 -12.61
CA MET A 1 -17.00 9.92 -11.45
C MET A 1 -18.49 10.22 -11.53
N THR A 2 -19.30 9.83 -10.55
CA THR A 2 -20.75 10.07 -10.55
C THR A 2 -21.13 11.12 -9.51
N VAL A 3 -21.98 12.08 -9.87
CA VAL A 3 -22.40 13.22 -9.03
C VAL A 3 -22.88 12.77 -7.65
N HIS A 4 -23.67 11.69 -7.59
CA HIS A 4 -24.16 11.12 -6.34
C HIS A 4 -23.04 10.70 -5.36
N ARG A 5 -21.95 10.07 -5.86
CA ARG A 5 -20.81 9.68 -5.01
C ARG A 5 -20.00 10.87 -4.52
N THR A 6 -20.01 11.97 -5.24
CA THR A 6 -19.31 13.21 -4.87
C THR A 6 -20.08 13.93 -3.77
N VAL A 7 -21.41 14.06 -3.90
CA VAL A 7 -22.28 14.67 -2.89
C VAL A 7 -22.23 13.89 -1.57
N ASN A 8 -22.35 12.55 -1.62
CA ASN A 8 -22.25 11.73 -0.40
C ASN A 8 -20.87 11.84 0.27
N ARG A 9 -19.77 11.91 -0.51
CA ARG A 9 -18.43 12.10 0.05
C ARG A 9 -18.28 13.45 0.73
N TYR A 10 -18.80 14.51 0.11
CA TYR A 10 -18.76 15.86 0.65
C TYR A 10 -19.55 15.95 1.97
N GLN A 11 -20.74 15.35 2.03
CA GLN A 11 -21.53 15.30 3.27
C GLN A 11 -20.82 14.54 4.41
N LEU A 12 -20.06 13.49 4.09
CA LEU A 12 -19.31 12.70 5.08
C LEU A 12 -18.02 13.36 5.57
N LEU A 13 -17.25 13.95 4.65
CA LEU A 13 -15.89 14.41 4.93
C LEU A 13 -15.80 15.93 5.12
N GLY A 14 -16.78 16.68 4.62
CA GLY A 14 -16.76 18.15 4.63
C GLY A 14 -15.71 18.77 3.70
N THR A 15 -15.03 17.96 2.89
CA THR A 15 -13.96 18.39 1.99
C THR A 15 -14.22 17.95 0.56
N VAL A 16 -13.73 18.74 -0.39
CA VAL A 16 -13.76 18.44 -1.84
C VAL A 16 -12.49 17.67 -2.27
N GLU A 17 -11.48 17.64 -1.40
CA GLU A 17 -10.22 16.93 -1.59
C GLU A 17 -10.42 15.42 -1.80
N ASP A 18 -9.49 14.82 -2.55
CA ASP A 18 -9.52 13.39 -2.78
C ASP A 18 -9.17 12.61 -1.51
N VAL A 19 -9.95 11.56 -1.27
CA VAL A 19 -9.76 10.67 -0.12
C VAL A 19 -8.57 9.76 -0.41
N PRO A 20 -7.64 9.56 0.55
CA PRO A 20 -6.61 8.54 0.40
C PRO A 20 -7.26 7.18 0.11
N ARG A 21 -6.64 6.40 -0.78
CA ARG A 21 -7.18 5.10 -1.18
C ARG A 21 -7.47 4.25 0.05
N SER A 22 -8.71 3.76 0.13
CA SER A 22 -9.08 2.79 1.14
C SER A 22 -8.26 1.51 0.97
N GLY A 23 -7.72 1.01 2.08
CA GLY A 23 -6.93 -0.22 2.08
C GLY A 23 -5.71 -0.14 2.99
N ARG A 24 -5.07 -1.29 3.18
CA ARG A 24 -3.84 -1.38 3.97
C ARG A 24 -2.67 -0.78 3.17
N PRO A 25 -1.80 0.03 3.79
CA PRO A 25 -0.63 0.57 3.11
C PRO A 25 0.20 -0.55 2.50
N ARG A 26 0.46 -0.47 1.19
CA ARG A 26 1.43 -1.32 0.50
C ARG A 26 2.79 -0.64 0.59
N SER A 27 3.34 -0.58 1.79
CA SER A 27 4.67 -0.02 2.02
C SER A 27 5.57 -1.02 2.71
N VAL A 28 6.88 -0.88 2.44
CA VAL A 28 7.94 -1.67 3.09
C VAL A 28 7.88 -1.53 4.61
N ASN A 29 7.35 -0.41 5.11
CA ASN A 29 7.27 -0.09 6.52
C ASN A 29 6.27 -0.97 7.29
N THR A 30 5.39 -1.70 6.61
CA THR A 30 4.44 -2.58 7.30
C THR A 30 5.11 -3.80 7.93
N SER A 31 4.67 -4.17 9.14
CA SER A 31 5.24 -5.30 9.89
C SER A 31 5.21 -6.63 9.10
N ARG A 32 4.15 -6.85 8.32
CA ARG A 32 4.02 -8.03 7.44
C ARG A 32 5.13 -8.08 6.39
N ILE A 33 5.35 -6.98 5.67
CA ILE A 33 6.38 -6.92 4.63
C ILE A 33 7.77 -7.09 5.24
N ARG A 34 8.07 -6.40 6.34
CA ARG A 34 9.37 -6.53 7.05
C ARG A 34 9.67 -7.99 7.42
N LYS A 35 8.68 -8.71 7.97
CA LYS A 35 8.81 -10.14 8.30
C LYS A 35 9.10 -10.99 7.06
N MET A 36 8.41 -10.73 5.94
CA MET A 36 8.63 -11.46 4.69
C MET A 36 10.00 -11.16 4.07
N VAL A 37 10.41 -9.90 4.04
CA VAL A 37 11.72 -9.48 3.52
C VAL A 37 12.84 -10.14 4.33
N LYS A 38 12.77 -10.08 5.67
CA LYS A 38 13.74 -10.76 6.55
C LYS A 38 13.81 -12.26 6.25
N LYS A 39 12.65 -12.92 6.11
CA LYS A 39 12.58 -14.35 5.76
C LYS A 39 13.18 -14.67 4.39
N LYS A 40 12.97 -13.82 3.38
CA LYS A 40 13.50 -14.02 2.03
C LYS A 40 15.01 -13.78 1.97
N ILE A 41 15.52 -12.74 2.64
CA ILE A 41 16.98 -12.47 2.74
C ILE A 41 17.71 -13.60 3.45
N LEU A 42 17.13 -14.17 4.52
CA LEU A 42 17.71 -15.33 5.21
C LEU A 42 17.76 -16.60 4.36
N ARG A 43 16.85 -16.74 3.39
CA ARG A 43 16.81 -17.89 2.48
C ARG A 43 17.79 -17.74 1.31
N ASP A 44 17.86 -16.53 0.76
CA ASP A 44 18.76 -16.19 -0.35
C ASP A 44 19.29 -14.77 -0.13
N ASN A 45 20.50 -14.70 0.41
CA ASN A 45 21.15 -13.45 0.78
C ASN A 45 21.79 -12.72 -0.42
N LYS A 46 21.94 -13.40 -1.57
CA LYS A 46 22.48 -12.80 -2.80
C LYS A 46 21.38 -12.13 -3.63
N ARG A 47 20.12 -12.33 -3.26
CA ARG A 47 18.99 -11.78 -4.00
C ARG A 47 18.95 -10.26 -3.92
N SER A 48 18.86 -9.62 -5.08
CA SER A 48 18.67 -8.17 -5.17
C SER A 48 17.36 -7.70 -4.52
N MET A 49 17.44 -6.62 -3.74
CA MET A 49 16.29 -5.94 -3.13
C MET A 49 15.27 -5.45 -4.17
N ARG A 50 15.72 -5.07 -5.37
CA ARG A 50 14.83 -4.62 -6.46
C ARG A 50 13.89 -5.75 -6.90
N LYS A 51 14.43 -6.95 -7.10
CA LYS A 51 13.62 -8.13 -7.46
C LYS A 51 12.66 -8.50 -6.33
N LEU A 52 13.08 -8.35 -5.07
CA LEU A 52 12.21 -8.56 -3.91
C LEU A 52 11.05 -7.57 -3.83
N ALA A 53 11.27 -6.30 -4.17
CA ALA A 53 10.22 -5.29 -4.23
C ALA A 53 9.20 -5.60 -5.35
N SER A 54 9.69 -5.92 -6.55
CA SER A 54 8.84 -6.31 -7.68
C SER A 54 7.97 -7.54 -7.37
N ASP A 55 8.54 -8.59 -6.76
CA ASP A 55 7.79 -9.77 -6.29
C ASP A 55 6.65 -9.42 -5.31
N LEU A 56 6.90 -8.42 -4.45
CA LEU A 56 5.99 -8.06 -3.38
C LEU A 56 4.96 -6.99 -3.82
N GLY A 57 5.12 -6.42 -5.02
CA GLY A 57 4.25 -5.37 -5.54
C GLY A 57 4.29 -4.10 -4.69
N ILE A 58 5.47 -3.74 -4.22
CA ILE A 58 5.76 -2.56 -3.37
C ILE A 58 6.75 -1.65 -4.11
#